data_AF-A0A2M7VD23-F1
#
_entry.id   AF-A0A2M7VD23-F1
#
_cell.length_a   1.000
_cell.length_b   1.000
_cell.length_c   1.000
_cell.angle_alpha   90.00
_cell.angle_beta   90.00
_cell.angle_gamma   90.00
#
_symmetry.space_group_name_H-M   'P 1'
#
loop_
_entity.id
_entity.type
_entity.pdbx_description
1 polymer ?
#
loop_
_entity_poly.entity_id
_entity_poly.type
_entity_poly.pdbx_seq_one_letter_code
_entity_poly.pdbx_strand_id
1 'polypeptide(L)'
;MAISNLIKNKIKVSKQEYDSLKKGKDSLLKIIDEVEISEIVYNSNAIENSTLTLKETEKILLEMEVSKEVSLREVFEAKNLARVVEY
;
A
#
# COMPACT_ATOMS: atom_id res chain seq x y z
N MET A 1 17.35 13.78 -9.82
CA MET A 1 18.44 12.79 -9.72
C MET A 1 18.28 11.78 -10.85
N ALA A 2 19.27 11.59 -11.72
CA ALA A 2 19.13 10.68 -12.87
C ALA A 2 19.39 9.22 -12.46
N ILE A 3 18.41 8.34 -12.66
CA ILE A 3 18.55 6.91 -12.41
C ILE A 3 19.47 6.29 -13.49
N SER A 4 20.44 5.48 -13.08
CA SER A 4 21.41 4.87 -14.00
C SER A 4 20.74 3.91 -15.00
N ASN A 5 21.32 3.78 -16.19
CA ASN A 5 20.83 2.84 -17.21
C ASN A 5 20.85 1.38 -16.71
N LEU A 6 21.76 1.03 -15.81
CA LEU A 6 21.81 -0.27 -15.17
C LEU A 6 20.54 -0.55 -14.35
N ILE A 7 20.09 0.42 -13.55
CA ILE A 7 18.87 0.28 -12.72
C ILE A 7 17.64 0.19 -13.62
N LYS A 8 17.56 1.01 -14.67
CA LYS A 8 16.45 0.95 -15.65
C LYS A 8 16.34 -0.44 -16.29
N ASN A 9 17.48 -1.04 -16.67
CA ASN A 9 17.50 -2.39 -17.22
C ASN A 9 17.04 -3.43 -16.20
N LYS A 10 17.46 -3.32 -14.93
CA LYS A 10 16.98 -4.22 -13.86
C LYS A 10 15.46 -4.15 -13.70
N ILE A 11 14.89 -2.95 -13.61
CA ILE A 11 13.42 -2.75 -13.51
C ILE A 11 12.72 -3.39 -14.70
N LYS A 12 13.24 -3.19 -15.92
CA LYS A 12 12.65 -3.77 -17.14
C LYS A 12 12.65 -5.30 -17.10
N VAL A 13 13.76 -5.92 -16.71
CA VAL A 13 13.86 -7.39 -16.61
C VAL A 13 12.89 -7.93 -15.56
N SER A 14 12.86 -7.35 -14.36
CA SER A 14 11.93 -7.77 -13.30
C SER A 14 10.46 -7.61 -13.70
N LYS A 15 10.12 -6.54 -14.43
CA LYS A 15 8.76 -6.35 -14.94
C LYS A 15 8.37 -7.42 -15.96
N GLN A 16 9.27 -7.77 -16.87
CA GLN A 16 9.04 -8.83 -17.86
C GLN A 16 8.85 -10.20 -17.20
N GLU A 17 9.65 -10.50 -16.17
CA GLU A 17 9.51 -11.71 -15.38
C GLU A 17 8.15 -11.77 -14.67
N TYR A 18 7.78 -10.71 -13.94
CA TYR A 18 6.46 -10.59 -13.30
C TYR A 18 5.31 -10.77 -14.30
N ASP A 19 5.37 -10.10 -15.46
CA ASP A 19 4.32 -10.19 -16.49
C ASP A 19 4.20 -11.61 -17.08
N SER A 20 5.30 -12.37 -17.10
CA SER A 20 5.25 -13.78 -17.49
C SER A 20 4.62 -14.65 -16.42
N LEU A 21 4.93 -14.40 -15.14
CA LEU A 21 4.51 -15.20 -14.00
C LEU A 21 3.05 -14.97 -13.60
N LYS A 22 2.50 -13.78 -13.86
CA LYS A 22 1.17 -13.38 -13.40
C LYS A 22 0.02 -13.99 -14.21
N LYS A 23 0.28 -14.50 -15.42
CA LYS A 23 -0.75 -15.03 -16.33
C LYS A 23 -1.54 -16.17 -15.68
N GLY A 24 -2.86 -16.04 -15.67
CA GLY A 24 -3.77 -17.04 -15.10
C GLY A 24 -3.77 -17.11 -13.57
N LYS A 25 -3.21 -16.11 -12.88
CA LYS A 25 -3.14 -16.03 -11.41
C LYS A 25 -3.97 -14.88 -10.84
N ASP A 26 -5.03 -14.46 -11.54
CA ASP A 26 -5.83 -13.29 -11.17
C ASP A 26 -6.37 -13.36 -9.73
N SER A 27 -6.79 -14.54 -9.26
CA SER A 27 -7.23 -14.73 -7.87
C SER A 27 -6.09 -14.56 -6.85
N LEU A 28 -4.88 -15.01 -7.18
CA LEU A 28 -3.71 -14.84 -6.30
C LEU A 28 -3.29 -13.37 -6.27
N LEU A 29 -3.30 -12.69 -7.43
CA LEU A 29 -3.00 -11.26 -7.50
C LEU A 29 -3.99 -10.45 -6.65
N LYS A 30 -5.29 -10.77 -6.70
CA LYS A 30 -6.29 -10.13 -5.84
C LYS A 30 -5.97 -10.28 -4.36
N ILE A 31 -5.54 -11.45 -3.91
CA ILE A 31 -5.15 -11.68 -2.50
C ILE A 31 -3.89 -10.86 -2.15
N ILE A 32 -2.91 -10.80 -3.06
CA ILE A 32 -1.70 -9.98 -2.88
C ILE A 32 -2.09 -8.50 -2.75
N ASP A 33 -2.91 -8.01 -3.67
CA ASP A 33 -3.36 -6.61 -3.67
C ASP A 33 -4.12 -6.29 -2.37
N GLU A 34 -4.98 -7.19 -1.89
CA GLU A 34 -5.74 -7.02 -0.64
C GLU A 34 -4.83 -6.91 0.60
N VAL A 35 -3.78 -7.73 0.70
CA VAL A 35 -2.87 -7.66 1.87
C VAL A 35 -1.93 -6.45 1.84
N GLU A 36 -1.72 -5.85 0.67
CA GLU A 36 -0.87 -4.66 0.50
C GLU A 36 -1.60 -3.34 0.80
N ILE A 37 -2.94 -3.34 0.94
CA ILE A 37 -3.74 -2.12 1.15
C ILE A 37 -3.24 -1.30 2.35
N SER A 38 -3.00 -1.94 3.49
CA SER A 38 -2.54 -1.25 4.71
C SER A 38 -1.20 -0.56 4.50
N GLU A 39 -0.28 -1.20 3.77
CA GLU A 39 1.03 -0.63 3.47
C GLU A 39 0.93 0.53 2.47
N ILE A 40 0.09 0.42 1.44
CA ILE A 40 -0.19 1.50 0.48
C ILE A 40 -0.73 2.72 1.22
N VAL A 41 -1.72 2.52 2.08
CA VAL A 41 -2.36 3.59 2.86
C VAL A 41 -1.37 4.25 3.81
N TYR A 42 -0.62 3.45 4.58
CA TYR A 42 0.39 3.94 5.50
C TYR A 42 1.44 4.80 4.77
N ASN A 43 2.04 4.27 3.70
CA ASN A 43 3.10 4.95 2.97
C ASN A 43 2.61 6.26 2.34
N SER A 44 1.42 6.26 1.75
CA SER A 44 0.85 7.46 1.13
C SER A 44 0.53 8.54 2.17
N ASN A 45 -0.13 8.18 3.28
CA ASN A 45 -0.48 9.14 4.31
C ASN A 45 0.76 9.65 5.06
N ALA A 46 1.79 8.83 5.25
CA ALA A 46 3.05 9.23 5.86
C ALA A 46 3.77 10.31 5.04
N ILE A 47 3.72 10.24 3.70
CA ILE A 47 4.26 11.29 2.81
C ILE A 47 3.51 12.62 3.01
N GLU A 48 2.22 12.57 3.35
CA GLU A 48 1.36 13.72 3.63
C GLU A 48 1.33 14.12 5.12
N ASN A 49 2.35 13.72 5.89
CA ASN A 49 2.55 14.07 7.31
C ASN A 49 1.56 13.42 8.29
N SER A 50 1.00 12.25 7.97
CA SER A 50 0.39 11.38 8.98
C SER A 50 1.46 10.82 9.93
N THR A 51 1.09 10.70 11.20
CA THR A 51 1.89 10.16 12.30
C THR A 51 1.53 8.73 12.66
N LEU A 52 0.48 8.18 12.04
CA LEU A 52 0.07 6.79 12.23
C LEU A 52 1.21 5.84 11.85
N THR A 53 1.54 4.91 12.73
CA THR A 53 2.41 3.79 12.39
C THR A 53 1.71 2.80 11.45
N LEU A 54 2.47 1.94 10.78
CA LEU A 54 1.89 0.85 9.98
C LEU A 54 0.96 -0.03 10.82
N LYS A 55 1.37 -0.36 12.05
CA LYS A 55 0.56 -1.17 12.97
C LYS A 55 -0.75 -0.49 13.37
N GLU A 56 -0.74 0.81 13.59
CA GLU A 56 -1.98 1.57 13.86
C GLU A 56 -2.87 1.64 12.63
N THR A 57 -2.28 1.78 11.44
CA THR A 57 -3.02 1.76 10.17
C THR A 57 -3.71 0.40 9.96
N GLU A 58 -2.99 -0.71 10.19
CA GLU A 58 -3.55 -2.07 10.15
C GLU A 58 -4.70 -2.25 11.14
N LYS A 59 -4.53 -1.79 12.39
CA LYS A 59 -5.61 -1.84 13.40
C LYS A 59 -6.85 -1.07 12.99
N ILE A 60 -6.68 0.13 12.43
CA ILE A 60 -7.78 0.98 11.96
C ILE A 60 -8.53 0.29 10.81
N LEU A 61 -7.82 -0.31 9.85
CA LEU A 61 -8.40 -0.87 8.63
C LEU A 61 -8.96 -2.28 8.83
N LEU A 62 -8.25 -3.16 9.54
CA LEU A 62 -8.57 -4.59 9.65
C LEU A 62 -9.37 -4.92 10.91
N GLU A 63 -9.07 -4.25 12.03
CA GLU A 63 -9.67 -4.54 13.34
C GLU A 63 -10.76 -3.53 13.72
N MET A 64 -10.89 -2.43 12.96
CA MET A 64 -11.72 -1.27 13.30
C MET A 64 -11.43 -0.69 14.70
N GLU A 65 -10.19 -0.86 15.18
CA GLU A 65 -9.72 -0.40 16.48
C GLU A 65 -9.00 0.95 16.35
N VAL A 66 -9.26 1.86 17.29
CA VAL A 66 -8.66 3.20 17.32
C VAL A 66 -8.10 3.48 18.72
N SER A 67 -6.81 3.79 18.82
CA SER A 67 -6.17 4.22 20.07
C SER A 67 -6.68 5.60 20.52
N LYS A 68 -6.53 5.94 21.81
CA LYS A 68 -7.01 7.25 22.30
C LYS A 68 -6.16 8.43 21.81
N GLU A 69 -4.92 8.16 21.47
CA GLU A 69 -3.88 9.14 21.19
C GLU A 69 -3.80 9.52 19.70
N VAL A 70 -4.58 8.90 18.82
CA VAL A 70 -4.56 9.17 17.38
C VAL A 70 -5.53 10.28 16.98
N SER A 71 -5.15 11.07 15.98
CA SER A 71 -6.02 12.11 15.45
C SER A 71 -7.19 11.52 14.68
N LEU A 72 -8.39 12.02 14.93
CA LEU A 72 -9.58 11.63 14.16
C LEU A 72 -9.42 11.94 12.67
N ARG A 73 -8.68 13.02 12.32
CA ARG A 73 -8.37 13.36 10.93
C ARG A 73 -7.62 12.22 10.25
N GLU A 74 -6.55 11.74 10.86
CA GLU A 74 -5.67 10.70 10.30
C GLU A 74 -6.42 9.36 10.17
N VAL A 75 -7.30 9.04 11.12
CA VAL A 75 -8.18 7.87 11.05
C VAL A 75 -9.08 7.94 9.81
N PHE A 76 -9.68 9.09 9.54
CA PHE A 76 -10.50 9.27 8.34
C PHE A 76 -9.67 9.28 7.06
N GLU A 77 -8.48 9.89 7.04
CA GLU A 77 -7.56 9.84 5.91
C GLU A 77 -7.19 8.39 5.56
N ALA A 78 -6.85 7.57 6.56
CA ALA A 78 -6.54 6.16 6.36
C ALA A 78 -7.74 5.39 5.78
N LYS A 79 -8.93 5.52 6.37
CA LYS A 79 -10.14 4.83 5.91
C LYS A 79 -10.58 5.27 4.51
N ASN A 80 -10.49 6.56 4.23
CA ASN A 80 -10.90 7.11 2.93
C ASN A 80 -9.95 6.67 1.83
N LEU A 81 -8.63 6.66 2.09
CA LEU A 81 -7.66 6.20 1.11
C LEU A 81 -7.80 4.69 0.85
N ALA A 82 -7.98 3.86 1.89
CA ALA A 82 -8.22 2.43 1.72
C ALA A 82 -9.43 2.18 0.79
N ARG A 83 -10.52 2.93 1.01
CA ARG A 83 -11.70 2.87 0.15
C ARG A 83 -11.42 3.26 -1.30
N VAL A 84 -10.53 4.23 -1.56
CA VAL A 84 -10.17 4.63 -2.92
C VAL A 84 -9.30 3.56 -3.60
N VAL A 85 -8.43 2.88 -2.85
CA VAL A 85 -7.56 1.81 -3.37
C VAL A 85 -8.37 0.55 -3.75
N GLU A 86 -9.44 0.25 -3.01
CA GLU A 86 -10.32 -0.90 -3.28
C GLU A 86 -11.32 -0.68 -4.42
N TYR A 87 -11.54 0.57 -4.87
CA TYR A 87 -12.53 0.94 -5.90
C TYR A 87 -11.98 0.86 -7.32
#